data_AF-A0A8H6TZ00-F1
#
_entry.id   AF-A0A8H6TZ00-F1
#
_cell.length_a   1.000
_cell.length_b   1.000
_cell.length_c   1.000
_cell.angle_alpha   90.00
_cell.angle_beta   90.00
_cell.angle_gamma   90.00
#
_symmetry.space_group_name_H-M   'P 1'
#
loop_
_entity.id
_entity.type
_entity.pdbx_description
1 polymer ?
#
loop_
_entity_poly.entity_id
_entity_poly.type
_entity_poly.pdbx_seq_one_letter_code
_entity_poly.pdbx_strand_id
1 'polypeptide(L)'
;MEPNRGGAASGEVATLGFASSKGQAVVQANERAQDAEDGRREAEEWLAERAAAQPSAPRPAPVAEDSIPRPDRPSKVPMAEIRRQMDVDKTEWSAIRSSGLRNLAAACAERDKSWKGQRPDRIGAAAAVLEEEHPRLKIFSSRWVTYRLLRQSFSKMRSYSSCVGDSSTHCGRQAAARRVARAPLRTSSPAPSSQQARPSRPRTAKPPPVAGPSHCQARVRKRRSHGPRVYYWHWLSGFRGII
;
A
#
# COMPACT_ATOMS: atom_id res chain seq x y z
N MET A 1 58.75 -59.88 -17.53
CA MET A 1 60.17 -59.66 -17.87
C MET A 1 60.39 -58.17 -17.95
N GLU A 2 61.34 -57.68 -17.15
CA GLU A 2 61.86 -56.30 -17.03
C GLU A 2 62.38 -55.74 -18.38
N PRO A 3 62.45 -54.39 -18.59
CA PRO A 3 63.38 -53.46 -17.92
C PRO A 3 62.71 -52.19 -17.36
N ASN A 4 63.10 -51.60 -16.21
CA ASN A 4 64.39 -51.26 -15.61
C ASN A 4 64.91 -49.86 -16.04
N ARG A 5 64.87 -48.95 -15.05
CA ARG A 5 65.72 -47.79 -14.71
C ARG A 5 66.23 -46.82 -15.79
N GLY A 6 66.06 -45.53 -15.49
CA GLY A 6 67.14 -44.56 -15.73
C GLY A 6 66.73 -43.08 -15.72
N GLY A 7 67.28 -42.33 -14.77
CA GLY A 7 67.54 -40.88 -14.90
C GLY A 7 66.36 -39.96 -14.52
N ALA A 8 66.55 -38.81 -13.90
CA ALA A 8 67.76 -38.12 -13.50
C ALA A 8 67.40 -37.23 -12.30
N ALA A 9 68.29 -37.18 -11.31
CA ALA A 9 68.24 -36.21 -10.24
C ALA A 9 68.51 -34.82 -10.82
N SER A 10 67.48 -34.00 -10.93
CA SER A 10 67.62 -32.55 -11.13
C SER A 10 67.56 -31.89 -9.77
N GLY A 11 68.69 -31.33 -9.35
CA GLY A 11 68.81 -30.55 -8.13
C GLY A 11 67.93 -29.30 -8.23
N GLU A 12 66.82 -29.30 -7.51
CA GLU A 12 66.02 -28.11 -7.25
C GLU A 12 66.81 -27.22 -6.27
N VAL A 13 67.40 -26.16 -6.81
CA VAL A 13 67.95 -25.07 -6.02
C VAL A 13 66.76 -24.33 -5.42
N ALA A 14 66.41 -24.70 -4.19
CA ALA A 14 65.37 -24.03 -3.40
C ALA A 14 65.76 -22.57 -3.20
N THR A 15 65.29 -21.73 -4.13
CA THR A 15 65.38 -20.28 -4.02
C THR A 15 64.33 -19.88 -2.99
N LEU A 16 64.75 -19.71 -1.74
CA LEU A 16 63.97 -19.11 -0.67
C LEU A 16 63.62 -17.66 -1.06
N GLY A 17 62.59 -17.52 -1.90
CA GLY A 17 61.95 -16.27 -2.18
C GLY A 17 61.24 -15.81 -0.91
N PHE A 18 61.92 -14.92 -0.18
CA PHE A 18 61.32 -14.11 0.87
C PHE A 18 60.30 -13.15 0.20
N ALA A 19 59.14 -13.70 -0.17
CA ALA A 19 58.02 -12.94 -0.71
C ALA A 19 57.54 -12.01 0.39
N SER A 20 58.02 -10.76 0.34
CA SER A 20 57.65 -9.69 1.25
C SER A 20 56.13 -9.53 1.25
N SER A 21 55.47 -10.02 2.29
CA SER A 21 54.00 -10.05 2.44
C SER A 21 53.37 -8.65 2.35
N LYS A 22 54.17 -7.59 2.51
CA LYS A 22 53.75 -6.20 2.32
C LYS A 22 53.42 -5.87 0.86
N GLY A 23 54.05 -6.53 -0.12
CA GLY A 23 53.78 -6.29 -1.54
C GLY A 23 52.42 -6.80 -2.00
N GLN A 24 52.01 -7.99 -1.52
CA GLN A 24 50.71 -8.57 -1.87
C GLN A 24 49.52 -7.79 -1.30
N ALA A 25 49.68 -7.17 -0.13
CA ALA A 25 48.64 -6.33 0.47
C ALA A 25 48.37 -5.05 -0.34
N VAL A 26 49.42 -4.45 -0.95
CA VAL A 26 49.28 -3.25 -1.78
C VAL A 26 48.62 -3.59 -3.12
N VAL A 27 48.94 -4.74 -3.71
CA VAL A 27 48.30 -5.20 -4.96
C VAL A 27 46.80 -5.44 -4.73
N GLN A 28 46.42 -6.16 -3.67
CA GLN A 28 45.00 -6.37 -3.34
C GLN A 28 44.25 -5.07 -3.00
N ALA A 29 44.92 -4.10 -2.39
CA ALA A 29 44.30 -2.80 -2.10
C ALA A 29 44.02 -2.00 -3.38
N ASN A 30 44.93 -2.05 -4.36
CA ASN A 30 44.74 -1.40 -5.65
C ASN A 30 43.66 -2.07 -6.50
N GLU A 31 43.60 -3.41 -6.52
CA GLU A 31 42.54 -4.15 -7.21
C GLU A 31 41.15 -3.78 -6.65
N ARG A 32 41.01 -3.74 -5.32
CA ARG A 32 39.75 -3.33 -4.66
C ARG A 32 39.38 -1.87 -4.93
N ALA A 33 40.36 -1.00 -5.11
CA ALA A 33 40.12 0.40 -5.46
C ALA A 33 39.63 0.52 -6.91
N GLN A 34 40.20 -0.25 -7.83
CA GLN A 34 39.76 -0.31 -9.23
C GLN A 34 38.34 -0.89 -9.36
N ASP A 35 38.04 -2.00 -8.68
CA ASP A 35 36.70 -2.60 -8.68
C ASP A 35 35.63 -1.62 -8.16
N ALA A 36 35.98 -0.78 -7.18
CA ALA A 36 35.09 0.23 -6.62
C ALA A 36 34.86 1.43 -7.57
N GLU A 37 35.87 1.79 -8.37
CA GLU A 37 35.74 2.84 -9.39
C GLU A 37 34.93 2.35 -10.60
N ASP A 38 35.13 1.11 -11.04
CA ASP A 38 34.37 0.52 -12.14
C ASP A 38 32.89 0.34 -11.76
N GLY A 39 32.61 -0.12 -10.53
CA GLY A 39 31.24 -0.20 -10.02
C GLY A 39 30.54 1.17 -9.91
N ARG A 40 31.30 2.26 -9.70
CA ARG A 40 30.74 3.63 -9.74
C ARG A 40 30.39 4.07 -11.16
N ARG A 41 31.25 3.78 -12.14
CA ARG A 41 31.00 4.12 -13.54
C ARG A 41 29.78 3.37 -14.10
N GLU A 42 29.65 2.08 -13.81
CA GLU A 42 28.47 1.30 -14.20
C GLU A 42 27.18 1.84 -13.57
N ALA A 43 27.24 2.27 -12.30
CA ALA A 43 26.08 2.86 -11.62
C ALA A 43 25.69 4.23 -12.22
N GLU A 44 26.67 5.06 -12.60
CA GLU A 44 26.43 6.33 -13.27
C GLU A 44 25.84 6.15 -14.68
N GLU A 45 26.36 5.19 -15.45
CA GLU A 45 25.84 4.86 -16.78
C GLU A 45 24.41 4.33 -16.71
N TRP A 46 24.12 3.43 -15.76
CA TRP A 46 22.75 2.94 -15.53
C TRP A 46 21.78 4.06 -15.12
N LEU A 47 22.24 5.02 -14.31
CA LEU A 47 21.43 6.19 -13.95
C LEU A 47 21.21 7.13 -15.14
N ALA A 48 22.22 7.33 -15.99
CA ALA A 48 22.11 8.14 -17.21
C ALA A 48 21.17 7.51 -18.24
N GLU A 49 21.27 6.21 -18.47
CA GLU A 49 20.36 5.46 -19.34
C GLU A 49 18.93 5.54 -18.83
N ARG A 50 18.73 5.39 -17.50
CA ARG A 50 17.40 5.49 -16.89
C ARG A 50 16.83 6.92 -16.92
N ALA A 51 17.68 7.94 -16.86
CA ALA A 51 17.28 9.33 -17.03
C ALA A 51 16.91 9.65 -18.50
N ALA A 52 17.65 9.11 -19.47
CA ALA A 52 17.35 9.25 -20.90
C ALA A 52 16.11 8.44 -21.33
N ALA A 53 15.87 7.29 -20.68
CA ALA A 53 14.71 6.45 -20.90
C ALA A 53 13.46 6.93 -20.14
N GLN A 54 13.53 8.01 -19.34
CA GLN A 54 12.30 8.65 -18.88
C GLN A 54 11.66 9.33 -20.08
N PRO A 55 10.51 8.83 -20.60
CA PRO A 55 9.77 9.56 -21.60
C PRO A 55 9.46 10.94 -21.01
N SER A 56 9.94 11.99 -21.68
CA SER A 56 9.62 13.38 -21.36
C SER A 56 8.17 13.44 -20.94
N ALA A 57 7.94 13.69 -19.65
CA ALA A 57 6.61 13.60 -19.08
C ALA A 57 5.67 14.41 -19.98
N PRO A 58 4.58 13.80 -20.50
CA PRO A 58 3.70 14.47 -21.44
C PRO A 58 3.35 15.83 -20.86
N ARG A 59 3.70 16.88 -21.61
CA ARG A 59 3.44 18.28 -21.24
C ARG A 59 2.01 18.33 -20.71
N PRO A 60 1.79 18.79 -19.46
CA PRO A 60 0.47 18.75 -18.85
C PRO A 60 -0.48 19.43 -19.82
N ALA A 61 -1.49 18.66 -20.27
CA ALA A 61 -2.51 19.16 -21.17
C ALA A 61 -3.03 20.50 -20.61
N PRO A 62 -3.30 21.49 -21.48
CA PRO A 62 -3.81 22.78 -21.04
C PRO A 62 -4.95 22.54 -20.07
N VAL A 63 -4.76 22.97 -18.82
CA VAL A 63 -5.76 22.87 -17.77
C VAL A 63 -6.96 23.61 -18.32
N ALA A 64 -8.10 22.93 -18.47
CA ALA A 64 -9.32 23.54 -18.99
C ALA A 64 -9.51 24.89 -18.29
N GLU A 65 -9.64 25.97 -19.07
CA GLU A 65 -9.68 27.36 -18.56
C GLU A 65 -10.79 27.55 -17.51
N ASP A 66 -11.75 26.63 -17.45
CA ASP A 66 -12.87 26.58 -16.50
C ASP A 66 -12.59 25.79 -15.21
N SER A 67 -11.32 25.58 -14.82
CA SER A 67 -11.03 24.78 -13.62
C SER A 67 -11.41 25.52 -12.33
N ILE A 68 -12.18 24.86 -11.46
CA ILE A 68 -12.58 25.41 -10.17
C ILE A 68 -11.36 25.42 -9.22
N PRO A 69 -10.94 26.60 -8.72
CA PRO A 69 -9.76 26.73 -7.88
C PRO A 69 -9.93 26.03 -6.53
N ARG A 70 -8.81 25.62 -5.93
CA ARG A 70 -8.81 25.05 -4.58
C ARG A 70 -9.07 26.17 -3.56
N PRO A 71 -10.14 26.12 -2.76
CA PRO A 71 -10.36 27.11 -1.72
C PRO A 71 -9.35 26.94 -0.59
N ASP A 72 -9.07 28.01 0.17
CA ASP A 72 -8.13 28.01 1.30
C ASP A 72 -8.42 26.91 2.32
N ARG A 73 -9.71 26.61 2.52
CA ARG A 73 -10.20 25.64 3.49
C ARG A 73 -11.11 24.60 2.81
N PRO A 74 -10.55 23.63 2.07
CA PRO A 74 -11.33 22.63 1.35
C PRO A 74 -12.27 21.83 2.24
N SER A 75 -11.90 21.62 3.50
CA SER A 75 -12.73 20.90 4.48
C SER A 75 -14.03 21.62 4.84
N LYS A 76 -14.11 22.95 4.66
CA LYS A 76 -15.29 23.76 5.01
C LYS A 76 -16.35 23.79 3.91
N VAL A 77 -16.00 23.50 2.66
CA VAL A 77 -16.97 23.50 1.55
C VAL A 77 -18.02 22.40 1.78
N PRO A 78 -19.32 22.65 1.75
CA PRO A 78 -20.31 21.57 1.92
C PRO A 78 -20.23 20.52 0.79
N MET A 79 -20.50 19.24 1.09
CA MET A 79 -20.58 18.21 0.04
C MET A 79 -21.71 18.49 -0.96
N ALA A 80 -22.80 19.12 -0.50
CA ALA A 80 -23.91 19.54 -1.36
C ALA A 80 -23.48 20.61 -2.38
N GLU A 81 -22.57 21.50 -1.99
CA GLU A 81 -21.99 22.52 -2.87
C GLU A 81 -21.15 21.88 -3.97
N ILE A 82 -20.22 20.99 -3.61
CA ILE A 82 -19.39 20.26 -4.58
C ILE A 82 -20.27 19.49 -5.57
N ARG A 83 -21.32 18.83 -5.07
CA ARG A 83 -22.28 18.11 -5.91
C ARG A 83 -22.96 19.05 -6.92
N ARG A 84 -23.38 20.24 -6.49
CA ARG A 84 -23.98 21.26 -7.36
C ARG A 84 -22.99 21.76 -8.41
N GLN A 85 -21.73 21.99 -8.02
CA GLN A 85 -20.67 22.43 -8.93
C GLN A 85 -20.33 21.40 -10.02
N MET A 86 -20.52 20.10 -9.75
CA MET A 86 -20.36 19.03 -10.74
C MET A 86 -21.60 18.79 -11.60
N ASP A 87 -22.72 19.45 -11.27
CA ASP A 87 -24.04 19.24 -11.86
C ASP A 87 -24.46 17.76 -11.90
N VAL A 88 -24.25 17.05 -10.78
CA VAL A 88 -24.60 15.62 -10.65
C VAL A 88 -25.79 15.43 -9.72
N ASP A 89 -26.64 14.47 -10.06
CA ASP A 89 -27.78 14.13 -9.22
C ASP A 89 -27.35 13.39 -7.93
N LYS A 90 -28.31 13.09 -7.06
CA LYS A 90 -28.03 12.41 -5.78
C LYS A 90 -27.61 10.95 -5.95
N THR A 91 -28.12 10.27 -6.96
CA THR A 91 -27.86 8.86 -7.26
C THR A 91 -26.46 8.70 -7.82
N GLU A 92 -26.11 9.49 -8.84
CA GLU A 92 -24.77 9.57 -9.42
C GLU A 92 -23.74 9.97 -8.37
N TRP A 93 -24.05 10.98 -7.53
CA TRP A 93 -23.19 11.34 -6.41
C TRP A 93 -22.92 10.18 -5.45
N SER A 94 -23.94 9.35 -5.19
CA SER A 94 -23.80 8.16 -4.34
C SER A 94 -22.95 7.09 -5.02
N ALA A 95 -23.04 6.96 -6.34
CA ALA A 95 -22.19 6.07 -7.14
C ALA A 95 -20.72 6.51 -7.09
N ILE A 96 -20.42 7.80 -7.29
CA ILE A 96 -19.07 8.37 -7.20
C ILE A 96 -18.44 8.07 -5.83
N ARG A 97 -19.18 8.30 -4.75
CA ARG A 97 -18.70 8.02 -3.39
C ARG A 97 -18.43 6.54 -3.15
N SER A 98 -19.26 5.67 -3.71
CA SER A 98 -19.12 4.23 -3.61
C SER A 98 -17.91 3.74 -4.42
N SER A 99 -17.68 4.30 -5.62
CA SER A 99 -16.46 4.06 -6.38
C SER A 99 -15.21 4.45 -5.59
N GLY A 100 -15.19 5.64 -4.98
CA GLY A 100 -14.05 6.05 -4.15
C GLY A 100 -13.76 5.09 -2.98
N LEU A 101 -14.78 4.45 -2.40
CA LEU A 101 -14.59 3.40 -1.39
C LEU A 101 -13.99 2.13 -1.98
N ARG A 102 -14.49 1.68 -3.16
CA ARG A 102 -13.96 0.51 -3.87
C ARG A 102 -12.52 0.73 -4.30
N ASN A 103 -12.19 1.89 -4.87
CA ASN A 103 -10.85 2.19 -5.37
C ASN A 103 -9.83 2.28 -4.24
N LEU A 104 -10.21 2.79 -3.06
CA LEU A 104 -9.35 2.70 -1.86
C LEU A 104 -9.10 1.26 -1.40
N ALA A 105 -10.13 0.41 -1.48
CA ALA A 105 -9.99 -1.00 -1.13
C ALA A 105 -9.10 -1.74 -2.14
N ALA A 106 -9.29 -1.49 -3.44
CA ALA A 106 -8.50 -2.06 -4.53
C ALA A 106 -7.03 -1.61 -4.47
N ALA A 107 -6.78 -0.34 -4.12
CA ALA A 107 -5.44 0.19 -3.89
C ALA A 107 -4.81 -0.28 -2.56
N CYS A 108 -5.46 -1.19 -1.82
CA CYS A 108 -4.99 -1.73 -0.56
C CYS A 108 -4.66 -0.64 0.47
N ALA A 109 -5.53 0.36 0.64
CA ALA A 109 -5.37 1.35 1.70
C ALA A 109 -5.33 0.67 3.08
N GLU A 110 -4.34 1.03 3.89
CA GLU A 110 -4.07 0.38 5.17
C GLU A 110 -5.08 0.82 6.22
N ARG A 111 -6.00 -0.06 6.60
CA ARG A 111 -7.14 0.31 7.47
C ARG A 111 -6.74 0.73 8.88
N ASP A 112 -5.62 0.21 9.38
CA ASP A 112 -5.14 0.47 10.74
C ASP A 112 -4.42 1.81 10.87
N LYS A 113 -3.87 2.32 9.77
CA LYS A 113 -3.17 3.60 9.75
C LYS A 113 -4.15 4.77 9.66
N SER A 114 -3.72 5.93 10.17
CA SER A 114 -4.46 7.17 9.95
C SER A 114 -4.38 7.60 8.47
N TRP A 115 -5.27 8.50 8.02
CA TRP A 115 -5.22 9.03 6.64
C TRP A 115 -3.85 9.63 6.29
N LYS A 116 -3.22 10.35 7.23
CA LYS A 116 -1.89 10.94 7.03
C LYS A 116 -0.77 9.91 6.96
N GLY A 117 -0.99 8.70 7.47
CA GLY A 117 -0.02 7.61 7.45
C GLY A 117 -0.19 6.66 6.26
N GLN A 118 -1.08 6.96 5.32
CA GLN A 118 -1.24 6.17 4.10
C GLN A 118 -0.07 6.42 3.15
N ARG A 119 0.29 5.41 2.36
CA ARG A 119 1.29 5.56 1.30
C ARG A 119 0.74 6.50 0.22
N PRO A 120 1.43 7.61 -0.12
CA PRO A 120 0.93 8.58 -1.09
C PRO A 120 0.69 7.94 -2.46
N ASP A 121 1.53 7.00 -2.89
CA ASP A 121 1.41 6.28 -4.16
C ASP A 121 0.06 5.55 -4.29
N ARG A 122 -0.40 4.89 -3.21
CA ARG A 122 -1.67 4.15 -3.19
C ARG A 122 -2.87 5.09 -3.28
N ILE A 123 -2.81 6.22 -2.58
CA ILE A 123 -3.86 7.24 -2.64
C ILE A 123 -3.88 7.91 -4.02
N GLY A 124 -2.71 8.19 -4.59
CA GLY A 124 -2.57 8.72 -5.94
C GLY A 124 -3.13 7.78 -7.00
N ALA A 125 -2.85 6.48 -6.91
CA ALA A 125 -3.41 5.45 -7.78
C ALA A 125 -4.94 5.38 -7.67
N ALA A 126 -5.48 5.34 -6.44
CA ALA A 126 -6.92 5.36 -6.22
C ALA A 126 -7.59 6.63 -6.78
N ALA A 127 -6.93 7.78 -6.65
CA ALA A 127 -7.39 9.04 -7.23
C ALA A 127 -7.39 9.02 -8.76
N ALA A 128 -6.35 8.46 -9.39
CA ALA A 128 -6.24 8.32 -10.85
C ALA A 128 -7.40 7.50 -11.42
N VAL A 129 -7.62 6.31 -10.88
CA VAL A 129 -8.74 5.44 -11.31
C VAL A 129 -10.09 6.13 -11.06
N LEU A 130 -10.25 6.83 -9.94
CA LEU A 130 -11.51 7.53 -9.65
C LEU A 130 -11.82 8.66 -10.65
N GLU A 131 -10.80 9.40 -11.10
CA GLU A 131 -10.96 10.46 -12.10
C GLU A 131 -11.08 9.93 -13.53
N GLU A 132 -10.56 8.75 -13.81
CA GLU A 132 -10.80 8.03 -15.06
C GLU A 132 -12.25 7.56 -15.15
N GLU A 133 -12.80 6.97 -14.09
CA GLU A 133 -14.20 6.55 -14.02
C GLU A 133 -15.17 7.75 -13.99
N HIS A 134 -14.76 8.86 -13.38
CA HIS A 134 -15.60 10.05 -13.19
C HIS A 134 -14.88 11.32 -13.66
N PRO A 135 -14.82 11.55 -14.98
CA PRO A 135 -14.07 12.68 -15.56
C PRO A 135 -14.57 14.05 -15.09
N ARG A 136 -15.83 14.16 -14.64
CA ARG A 136 -16.38 15.38 -14.01
C ARG A 136 -15.58 15.84 -12.79
N LEU A 137 -14.82 14.97 -12.12
CA LEU A 137 -13.94 15.35 -11.01
C LEU A 137 -12.73 16.16 -11.47
N LYS A 138 -12.36 16.09 -12.75
CA LYS A 138 -11.22 16.82 -13.33
C LYS A 138 -11.47 18.33 -13.47
N ILE A 139 -12.72 18.80 -13.31
CA ILE A 139 -13.04 20.24 -13.30
C ILE A 139 -12.38 20.94 -12.11
N PHE A 140 -12.06 20.23 -11.03
CA PHE A 140 -11.44 20.82 -9.84
C PHE A 140 -9.92 20.82 -9.94
N SER A 141 -9.32 22.00 -9.80
CA SER A 141 -7.88 22.17 -9.80
C SER A 141 -7.18 21.31 -8.76
N SER A 142 -5.98 20.82 -9.07
CA SER A 142 -5.13 20.06 -8.14
C SER A 142 -5.82 18.86 -7.45
N ARG A 143 -6.91 18.32 -8.03
CA ARG A 143 -7.59 17.10 -7.55
C ARG A 143 -8.12 17.21 -6.12
N TRP A 144 -8.35 18.43 -5.61
CA TRP A 144 -8.63 18.64 -4.18
C TRP A 144 -9.94 17.98 -3.74
N VAL A 145 -10.95 17.95 -4.63
CA VAL A 145 -12.23 17.24 -4.39
C VAL A 145 -12.00 15.74 -4.35
N THR A 146 -11.24 15.19 -5.31
CA THR A 146 -10.90 13.76 -5.37
C THR A 146 -10.26 13.29 -4.07
N TYR A 147 -9.22 13.98 -3.59
CA TYR A 147 -8.58 13.65 -2.30
C TYR A 147 -9.54 13.78 -1.11
N ARG A 148 -10.43 14.77 -1.14
CA ARG A 148 -11.42 14.97 -0.08
C ARG A 148 -12.45 13.84 -0.04
N LEU A 149 -12.94 13.39 -1.20
CA LEU A 149 -13.85 12.26 -1.34
C LEU A 149 -13.21 10.99 -0.81
N LEU A 150 -11.98 10.68 -1.25
CA LEU A 150 -11.22 9.52 -0.78
C LEU A 150 -11.01 9.58 0.74
N ARG A 151 -10.63 10.74 1.29
CA ARG A 151 -10.46 10.91 2.75
C ARG A 151 -11.76 10.63 3.52
N GLN A 152 -12.90 11.09 3.00
CA GLN A 152 -14.19 10.84 3.62
C GLN A 152 -14.58 9.36 3.53
N SER A 153 -14.35 8.72 2.38
CA SER A 153 -14.59 7.29 2.17
C SER A 153 -13.71 6.43 3.08
N PHE A 154 -12.44 6.78 3.24
CA PHE A 154 -11.53 6.11 4.17
C PHE A 154 -12.03 6.21 5.61
N SER A 155 -12.47 7.39 6.04
CA SER A 155 -13.00 7.60 7.40
C SER A 155 -14.22 6.71 7.67
N LYS A 156 -15.12 6.57 6.68
CA LYS A 156 -16.26 5.64 6.75
C LYS A 156 -15.82 4.18 6.79
N MET A 157 -14.86 3.79 5.94
CA MET A 157 -14.31 2.43 5.90
C MET A 157 -13.74 2.02 7.26
N ARG A 158 -12.95 2.90 7.87
CA ARG A 158 -12.33 2.67 9.18
C ARG A 158 -13.36 2.56 10.28
N SER A 159 -14.33 3.48 10.33
CA SER A 159 -15.40 3.47 11.32
C SER A 159 -16.26 2.21 11.22
N TYR A 160 -16.49 1.69 10.02
CA TYR A 160 -17.19 0.41 9.84
C TYR A 160 -16.34 -0.76 10.35
N SER A 161 -15.05 -0.81 9.99
CA SER A 161 -14.16 -1.90 10.41
C SER A 161 -14.01 -2.02 11.93
N SER A 162 -13.99 -0.90 12.66
CA SER A 162 -13.91 -0.92 14.13
C SER A 162 -15.18 -1.43 14.80
N CYS A 163 -16.35 -1.30 14.15
CA CYS A 163 -17.64 -1.63 14.76
C CYS A 163 -18.16 -3.01 14.37
N VAL A 164 -17.75 -3.57 13.22
CA VAL A 164 -18.24 -4.87 12.74
C VAL A 164 -17.85 -6.04 13.66
N GLY A 165 -16.72 -5.93 14.37
CA GLY A 165 -16.29 -6.94 15.35
C GLY A 165 -16.95 -6.82 16.72
N ASP A 166 -17.60 -5.70 17.01
CA ASP A 166 -18.19 -5.41 18.32
C ASP A 166 -19.73 -5.50 18.25
N SER A 167 -20.27 -6.61 18.74
CA SER A 167 -21.72 -6.87 18.80
C SER A 167 -22.49 -5.88 19.68
N SER A 168 -21.82 -5.09 20.52
CA SER A 168 -22.45 -4.03 21.30
C SER A 168 -22.78 -2.77 20.48
N THR A 169 -22.19 -2.61 19.29
CA THR A 169 -22.48 -1.48 18.40
C THR A 169 -23.62 -1.80 17.44
N HIS A 170 -24.36 -0.78 16.98
CA HIS A 170 -25.43 -0.96 15.98
C HIS A 170 -24.92 -1.64 14.70
N CYS A 171 -23.74 -1.22 14.21
CA CYS A 171 -23.13 -1.81 13.01
C CYS A 171 -22.73 -3.27 13.23
N GLY A 172 -22.19 -3.62 14.41
CA GLY A 172 -21.86 -5.01 14.76
C GLY A 172 -23.11 -5.88 14.87
N ARG A 173 -24.19 -5.40 15.52
CA ARG A 173 -25.49 -6.08 15.55
C ARG A 173 -26.03 -6.34 14.14
N GLN A 174 -26.02 -5.32 13.28
CA GLN A 174 -26.52 -5.46 11.91
C GLN A 174 -25.65 -6.40 11.07
N ALA A 175 -24.32 -6.38 11.25
CA ALA A 175 -23.41 -7.32 10.59
C ALA A 175 -23.63 -8.76 11.07
N ALA A 176 -23.81 -8.97 12.37
CA ALA A 176 -24.15 -10.27 12.95
C ALA A 176 -25.51 -10.78 12.43
N ALA A 177 -26.54 -9.94 12.41
CA ALA A 177 -27.85 -10.28 11.85
C ALA A 177 -27.75 -10.71 10.37
N ARG A 178 -26.94 -10.01 9.56
CA ARG A 178 -26.69 -10.41 8.16
C ARG A 178 -25.96 -11.74 8.04
N ARG A 179 -25.03 -12.04 8.95
CA ARG A 179 -24.34 -13.36 8.98
C ARG A 179 -25.31 -14.48 9.34
N VAL A 180 -26.24 -14.24 10.27
CA VAL A 180 -27.29 -15.20 10.62
C VAL A 180 -28.26 -15.39 9.44
N ALA A 181 -28.72 -14.30 8.82
CA ALA A 181 -29.63 -14.36 7.67
C ALA A 181 -29.00 -15.00 6.42
N ARG A 182 -27.67 -14.86 6.25
CA ARG A 182 -26.91 -15.49 5.16
C ARG A 182 -26.29 -16.83 5.54
N ALA A 183 -26.39 -17.26 6.80
CA ALA A 183 -26.01 -18.60 7.17
C ALA A 183 -26.90 -19.49 6.29
N PRO A 184 -26.32 -20.32 5.41
CA PRO A 184 -27.14 -21.20 4.58
C PRO A 184 -28.06 -21.91 5.56
N LEU A 185 -29.36 -21.78 5.34
CA LEU A 185 -30.33 -22.64 5.99
C LEU A 185 -29.78 -24.03 5.71
N ARG A 186 -29.13 -24.63 6.71
CA ARG A 186 -28.85 -26.04 6.73
C ARG A 186 -30.22 -26.65 6.91
N THR A 187 -31.01 -26.59 5.83
CA THR A 187 -32.06 -27.52 5.56
C THR A 187 -31.33 -28.85 5.64
N SER A 188 -31.55 -29.51 6.76
CA SER A 188 -31.53 -30.95 6.87
C SER A 188 -32.38 -31.49 5.72
N SER A 189 -31.83 -31.49 4.50
CA SER A 189 -32.27 -32.41 3.47
C SER A 189 -31.98 -33.78 4.08
N PRO A 190 -33.00 -34.58 4.41
CA PRO A 190 -32.77 -35.96 4.78
C PRO A 190 -31.97 -36.58 3.63
N ALA A 191 -30.88 -37.26 3.97
CA ALA A 191 -30.02 -37.90 3.01
C ALA A 191 -30.89 -38.73 2.05
N PRO A 192 -30.76 -38.58 0.71
CA PRO A 192 -31.37 -39.53 -0.18
C PRO A 192 -30.71 -40.89 0.08
N SER A 193 -31.46 -41.79 0.71
CA SER A 193 -31.16 -43.21 0.73
C SER A 193 -31.05 -43.67 -0.72
N SER A 194 -29.83 -43.84 -1.21
CA SER A 194 -29.55 -44.48 -2.47
C SER A 194 -28.30 -45.32 -2.28
N GLN A 195 -28.57 -46.58 -1.95
CA GLN A 195 -27.70 -47.70 -2.24
C GLN A 195 -27.32 -47.64 -3.73
N GLN A 196 -26.10 -47.25 -4.04
CA GLN A 196 -25.38 -47.84 -5.17
C GLN A 196 -23.89 -47.65 -4.93
N ALA A 197 -23.28 -48.76 -4.50
CA ALA A 197 -21.85 -48.91 -4.31
C ALA A 197 -21.12 -48.57 -5.63
N ARG A 198 -20.28 -47.54 -5.59
CA ARG A 198 -19.19 -47.38 -6.55
C ARG A 198 -17.88 -47.78 -5.89
N PRO A 199 -17.01 -48.54 -6.58
CA PRO A 199 -15.76 -49.03 -6.01
C PRO A 199 -14.80 -47.88 -5.72
N SER A 200 -14.22 -47.98 -4.53
CA SER A 200 -13.32 -47.03 -3.88
C SER A 200 -12.06 -46.77 -4.71
N ARG A 201 -11.82 -45.51 -5.07
CA ARG A 201 -10.50 -45.04 -5.51
C ARG A 201 -9.70 -44.65 -4.25
N PRO A 202 -8.46 -45.14 -4.05
CA PRO A 202 -7.66 -44.77 -2.88
C PRO A 202 -7.29 -43.28 -2.97
N ARG A 203 -7.85 -42.47 -2.06
CA ARG A 203 -7.44 -41.07 -1.85
C ARG A 203 -6.23 -41.07 -0.93
N THR A 204 -5.11 -40.61 -1.44
CA THR A 204 -3.95 -40.17 -0.68
C THR A 204 -4.39 -39.13 0.36
N ALA A 205 -4.08 -39.43 1.62
CA ALA A 205 -4.43 -38.64 2.79
C ALA A 205 -3.78 -37.25 2.73
N LYS A 206 -4.61 -36.20 2.78
CA LYS A 206 -4.15 -34.84 2.97
C LYS A 206 -4.00 -34.62 4.49
N PRO A 207 -2.83 -34.17 4.99
CA PRO A 207 -2.62 -34.01 6.43
C PRO A 207 -3.50 -32.89 7.02
N PRO A 208 -3.88 -32.99 8.30
CA PRO A 208 -4.73 -32.02 8.97
C PRO A 208 -4.00 -30.67 9.15
N PRO A 209 -4.73 -29.54 9.06
CA PRO A 209 -4.15 -28.24 9.38
C PRO A 209 -3.88 -28.15 10.89
N VAL A 210 -2.62 -27.86 11.23
CA VAL A 210 -2.16 -27.57 12.59
C VAL A 210 -2.90 -26.34 13.12
N ALA A 211 -3.65 -26.53 14.21
CA ALA A 211 -4.29 -25.46 14.94
C ALA A 211 -3.24 -24.65 15.70
N GLY A 212 -2.85 -23.50 15.15
CA GLY A 212 -2.04 -22.52 15.86
C GLY A 212 -2.86 -21.81 16.94
N PRO A 213 -2.27 -21.47 18.11
CA PRO A 213 -2.97 -20.78 19.19
C PRO A 213 -3.35 -19.36 18.77
N SER A 214 -4.65 -19.12 18.68
CA SER A 214 -5.23 -17.78 18.49
C SER A 214 -5.09 -16.99 19.79
N HIS A 215 -4.00 -16.23 19.89
CA HIS A 215 -3.78 -15.33 21.02
C HIS A 215 -4.48 -13.98 20.74
N CYS A 216 -5.81 -13.96 20.92
CA CYS A 216 -6.57 -12.71 21.00
C CYS A 216 -6.42 -12.12 22.41
N GLN A 217 -5.29 -11.44 22.66
CA GLN A 217 -5.18 -10.61 23.86
C GLN A 217 -6.15 -9.44 23.77
N ALA A 218 -7.23 -9.53 24.55
CA ALA A 218 -8.16 -8.45 24.81
C ALA A 218 -7.42 -7.32 25.56
N ARG A 219 -7.05 -6.25 24.84
CA ARG A 219 -6.55 -5.02 25.47
C ARG A 219 -7.69 -4.36 26.24
N VAL A 220 -7.65 -4.47 27.57
CA VAL A 220 -8.40 -3.64 28.50
C VAL A 220 -8.00 -2.18 28.29
N ARG A 221 -8.83 -1.40 27.60
CA ARG A 221 -8.64 0.04 27.47
C ARG A 221 -9.07 0.74 28.76
N LYS A 222 -8.08 1.13 29.56
CA LYS A 222 -8.20 2.09 30.66
C LYS A 222 -8.84 3.37 30.13
N ARG A 223 -10.10 3.63 30.51
CA ARG A 223 -10.79 4.89 30.25
C ARG A 223 -10.02 6.02 30.95
N ARG A 224 -9.25 6.81 30.21
CA ARG A 224 -8.81 8.13 30.68
C ARG A 224 -9.98 9.09 30.47
N SER A 225 -10.54 9.58 31.57
CA SER A 225 -11.47 10.70 31.56
C SER A 225 -10.76 11.91 30.93
N HIS A 226 -11.37 12.49 29.90
CA HIS A 226 -10.98 13.79 29.40
C HIS A 226 -11.61 14.83 30.33
N GLY A 227 -10.78 15.55 31.09
CA GLY A 227 -11.19 16.80 31.72
C GLY A 227 -11.52 17.87 30.66
N PRO A 228 -12.31 18.89 31.02
CA PRO A 228 -12.74 19.92 30.09
C PRO A 228 -11.55 20.74 29.58
N ARG A 229 -11.33 20.73 28.26
CA ARG A 229 -10.42 21.66 27.59
C ARG A 229 -11.13 22.99 27.38
N VAL A 230 -10.83 23.95 28.25
CA VAL A 230 -11.13 25.37 28.04
C VAL A 230 -10.21 25.86 26.92
N TYR A 231 -10.77 26.32 25.80
CA TYR A 231 -10.03 27.00 24.76
C TYR A 231 -10.32 28.50 24.87
N TYR A 232 -9.33 29.26 25.35
CA TYR A 232 -9.30 30.71 25.22
C TYR A 232 -9.12 31.07 23.73
N TRP A 233 -10.10 31.78 23.18
CA TRP A 233 -9.99 32.44 21.89
C TRP A 233 -9.39 33.83 22.11
N HIS A 234 -8.09 33.98 21.88
CA HIS A 234 -7.51 35.30 21.68
C HIS A 234 -7.71 35.69 20.21
N TRP A 235 -8.62 36.65 20.01
CA TRP A 235 -8.86 37.35 18.76
C TRP A 235 -7.87 38.51 18.71
N LEU A 236 -6.81 38.40 17.90
CA LEU A 236 -5.99 39.55 17.53
C LEU A 236 -6.48 40.07 16.18
N SER A 237 -7.34 41.08 16.31
CA SER A 237 -7.63 42.07 15.28
C SER A 237 -6.36 42.82 14.90
N GLY A 238 -6.24 43.15 13.62
CA GLY A 238 -5.35 44.20 13.16
C GLY A 238 -4.48 43.77 11.99
N PHE A 239 -4.93 44.03 10.77
CA PHE A 239 -4.13 44.77 9.79
C PHE A 239 -5.07 45.36 8.74
N ARG A 240 -5.40 46.63 8.97
CA ARG A 240 -5.97 47.57 8.00
C ARG A 240 -4.80 48.40 7.48
N GLY A 241 -4.58 48.39 6.17
CA GLY A 241 -4.32 49.62 5.42
C GLY A 241 -2.92 49.87 4.83
N ILE A 242 -2.96 50.53 3.65
CA ILE A 242 -1.99 51.48 3.07
C ILE A 242 -0.84 50.72 2.34
N ILE A 243 -0.62 50.75 1.02
CA ILE A 243 -0.87 51.66 -0.13
C ILE A 243 -1.19 50.84 -1.38
#